data_AF-A0A0H5P3R8-F1
#
_entry.id   AF-A0A0H5P3R8-F1
#
_cell.length_a   1.000
_cell.length_b   1.000
_cell.length_c   1.000
_cell.angle_alpha   90.00
_cell.angle_beta   90.00
_cell.angle_gamma   90.00
#
_symmetry.space_group_name_H-M   'P 1'
#
loop_
_entity.id
_entity.type
_entity.pdbx_description
1 polymer ?
#
loop_
_entity_poly.entity_id
_entity_poly.type
_entity_poly.pdbx_seq_one_letter_code
_entity_poly.pdbx_strand_id
1 'polypeptide(L)' 'MVSFLPGRTLTLEQAVSAVQLAEFTWSAAELAHALGLTAREAVHFALTEPGWPACFFRDGEGRAR' A
#
# COMPACT_ATOMS: atom_id res chain seq x y z
N MET A 1 -14.48 23.18 10.54
CA MET A 1 -15.55 22.47 9.82
C MET A 1 -15.09 22.29 8.40
N VAL A 2 -14.81 21.07 7.92
CA VAL A 2 -14.33 20.88 6.55
C VAL A 2 -14.99 19.65 5.91
N SER A 3 -16.07 19.91 5.18
CA SER A 3 -16.54 19.09 4.06
C SER A 3 -16.95 20.08 2.96
N PHE A 4 -16.41 19.90 1.76
CA PHE A 4 -16.67 20.71 0.57
C PHE A 4 -17.80 20.12 -0.30
N LEU A 5 -18.69 19.30 0.28
CA LEU A 5 -19.86 18.74 -0.41
C LEU A 5 -21.14 18.93 0.42
N PRO A 6 -22.10 19.75 -0.04
CA PRO A 6 -23.38 19.93 0.63
C PRO A 6 -24.12 18.60 0.78
N GLY A 7 -24.55 18.26 2.00
CA GLY A 7 -25.42 17.11 2.26
C GLY A 7 -24.74 15.82 2.75
N ARG A 8 -23.41 15.77 2.82
CA ARG A 8 -22.69 14.70 3.54
C ARG A 8 -21.61 15.33 4.43
N THR A 9 -22.00 15.66 5.65
CA THR A 9 -21.03 16.05 6.68
C THR A 9 -20.22 14.82 7.04
N LEU A 10 -18.95 14.84 6.66
CA LEU A 10 -18.00 13.79 6.96
C LEU A 10 -17.77 13.79 8.49
N THR A 11 -17.90 12.64 9.15
CA THR A 11 -17.65 12.56 10.59
C THR A 11 -16.16 12.80 10.86
N LEU A 12 -15.80 13.20 12.08
CA LEU A 12 -14.39 13.37 12.46
C LEU A 12 -13.59 12.09 12.19
N GLU A 13 -14.13 10.93 12.56
CA GLU A 13 -13.52 9.61 12.32
C GLU A 13 -13.24 9.35 10.84
N GLN A 14 -14.21 9.66 9.98
CA GLN A 14 -14.03 9.51 8.52
C GLN A 14 -12.96 10.46 8.01
N ALA A 15 -12.85 11.67 8.56
CA ALA A 15 -11.88 12.68 8.12
C ALA A 15 -10.46 12.26 8.51
N VAL A 16 -10.30 11.77 9.74
CA VAL A 16 -9.04 11.20 10.22
C VAL A 16 -8.64 9.99 9.39
N SER A 17 -9.59 9.08 9.13
CA SER A 17 -9.36 7.90 8.30
C SER A 17 -8.93 8.26 6.87
N ALA A 18 -9.55 9.29 6.27
CA ALA A 18 -9.18 9.76 4.93
C ALA A 18 -7.75 10.32 4.89
N VAL A 19 -7.34 11.08 5.91
CA VAL A 19 -5.98 11.59 6.02
C VAL A 19 -4.98 10.43 6.18
N GLN A 20 -5.24 9.50 7.10
CA GLN A 20 -4.38 8.34 7.30
C GLN A 20 -4.23 7.49 6.03
N LEU A 21 -5.33 7.30 5.29
CA LEU A 21 -5.31 6.58 4.03
C LEU A 21 -4.45 7.32 2.99
N ALA A 22 -4.56 8.64 2.90
CA ALA A 22 -3.74 9.44 1.97
C ALA A 22 -2.23 9.28 2.26
N GLU A 23 -1.82 9.39 3.53
CA GLU A 23 -0.43 9.20 3.95
C GLU A 23 0.07 7.77 3.67
N PHE A 24 -0.76 6.77 3.94
CA PHE A 24 -0.46 5.39 3.60
C PHE A 24 -0.27 5.20 2.09
N THR A 25 -1.14 5.79 1.26
CA THR A 25 -1.02 5.66 -0.20
C THR A 25 0.22 6.32 -0.76
N TRP A 26 0.67 7.43 -0.17
CA TRP A 26 1.95 8.04 -0.53
C TRP A 26 3.11 7.09 -0.25
N SER A 27 3.17 6.55 0.96
CA SER A 27 4.21 5.60 1.37
C SER A 27 4.20 4.33 0.50
N ALA A 28 3.00 3.81 0.20
CA ALA A 28 2.83 2.66 -0.69
C ALA A 28 3.31 2.95 -2.12
N ALA A 29 3.15 4.17 -2.61
CA ALA A 29 3.63 4.58 -3.93
C ALA A 29 5.16 4.64 -3.99
N GLU A 30 5.82 5.17 -2.96
CA GLU A 30 7.29 5.19 -2.88
C GLU A 30 7.87 3.77 -2.85
N LEU A 31 7.28 2.89 -2.06
CA LEU A 31 7.68 1.48 -1.99
C LEU A 31 7.41 0.74 -3.30
N ALA A 32 6.25 0.97 -3.92
CA ALA A 32 5.91 0.36 -5.20
C ALA A 32 6.86 0.81 -6.32
N HIS A 33 7.30 2.07 -6.31
CA HIS A 33 8.25 2.58 -7.27
C HIS A 33 9.59 1.82 -7.23
N ALA A 34 10.07 1.46 -6.03
CA ALA A 34 11.26 0.63 -5.88
C ALA A 34 11.11 -0.79 -6.47
N LEU A 35 9.86 -1.28 -6.60
CA LEU A 35 9.52 -2.56 -7.22
C LEU A 35 9.21 -2.43 -8.73
N GLY A 36 9.23 -1.22 -9.29
CA GLY A 36 8.79 -0.96 -10.67
C GLY A 36 7.28 -1.13 -10.87
N LEU A 37 6.49 -1.06 -9.80
CA LEU A 37 5.04 -1.22 -9.81
C LEU A 37 4.33 0.10 -9.54
N THR A 38 3.06 0.19 -9.94
CA THR A 38 2.17 1.23 -9.42
C THR A 38 1.71 0.89 -8.00
N ALA A 39 1.38 1.90 -7.20
CA ALA A 39 0.86 1.71 -5.83
C ALA A 39 -0.35 0.75 -5.81
N ARG A 40 -1.24 0.86 -6.81
CA ARG A 40 -2.40 0.01 -6.96
C ARG A 40 -2.03 -1.46 -7.19
N GLU A 41 -1.08 -1.73 -8.08
CA GLU A 41 -0.61 -3.10 -8.35
C GLU A 41 0.08 -3.69 -7.12
N ALA A 42 0.95 -2.93 -6.46
CA ALA A 42 1.65 -3.38 -5.26
C ALA A 42 0.66 -3.73 -4.13
N VAL A 43 -0.32 -2.86 -3.86
CA VAL A 43 -1.37 -3.13 -2.87
C VAL A 43 -2.23 -4.33 -3.28
N HIS A 44 -2.57 -4.46 -4.57
CA HIS A 44 -3.29 -5.62 -5.07
C HIS A 44 -2.50 -6.91 -4.79
N PHE A 45 -1.23 -6.98 -5.19
CA PHE A 45 -0.35 -8.13 -4.94
C PHE A 45 -0.09 -8.42 -3.46
N ALA A 46 -0.14 -7.41 -2.59
CA ALA A 46 -0.01 -7.61 -1.15
C ALA A 46 -1.29 -8.21 -0.53
N LEU A 47 -2.46 -7.85 -1.06
CA LEU A 47 -3.77 -8.27 -0.54
C LEU A 47 -4.25 -9.59 -1.14
N THR A 48 -4.02 -9.81 -2.43
CA THR A 48 -4.22 -11.11 -3.06
C THR A 48 -3.01 -11.96 -2.70
N GLU A 49 -3.21 -13.10 -2.01
CA GLU A 49 -2.20 -14.06 -1.54
C GLU A 49 -0.85 -13.97 -2.26
N PRO A 50 0.29 -14.03 -1.55
CA PRO A 50 1.58 -13.73 -2.13
C PRO A 50 1.88 -14.71 -3.28
N GLY A 51 1.67 -14.24 -4.52
CA GLY A 51 2.03 -14.95 -5.75
C GLY A 51 3.54 -15.01 -5.97
N TRP A 52 4.32 -14.54 -5.00
CA TRP A 52 5.75 -14.75 -4.94
C TRP A 52 5.95 -16.23 -4.60
N PRO A 53 6.48 -17.06 -5.52
CA PRO A 53 6.86 -18.40 -5.11
C PRO A 53 7.86 -18.26 -3.96
N ALA A 54 7.64 -19.00 -2.88
CA ALA A 54 8.43 -18.95 -1.66
C ALA A 54 9.95 -19.13 -1.86
N CYS A 55 10.39 -19.49 -3.08
CA CYS A 55 11.78 -19.53 -3.49
C CYS A 55 12.43 -18.15 -3.70
N PHE A 56 11.70 -17.05 -3.90
CA PHE A 56 12.34 -15.73 -4.07
C PHE A 56 13.04 -15.21 -2.81
N PHE A 57 12.64 -15.68 -1.63
CA PHE A 57 13.32 -15.38 -0.36
C PHE A 57 14.31 -16.48 0.06
N ARG A 58 14.46 -17.55 -0.73
CA ARG A 58 15.42 -18.63 -0.50
C ARG A 58 16.54 -18.55 -1.54
N ASP A 59 17.28 -17.45 -1.55
CA ASP A 59 18.57 -17.38 -2.24
C ASP A 59 19.63 -16.67 -1.36
N GLY A 60 19.71 -17.13 -0.10
CA GLY A 60 20.74 -16.76 0.86
C GLY A 60 21.43 -17.96 1.52
N GLU A 61 21.08 -19.18 1.13
CA GLU A 61 21.62 -20.40 1.75
C GLU A 61 21.98 -21.40 0.66
N GLY A 62 23.07 -21.10 -0.07
CA GLY A 62 23.46 -22.00 -1.15
C GLY A 62 24.60 -21.59 -2.07
N ARG A 63 25.50 -20.66 -1.71
CA ARG A 63 26.78 -20.58 -2.43
C ARG A 63 27.92 -19.91 -1.67
N ALA A 64 28.60 -20.68 -0.82
CA ALA A 64 30.02 -20.48 -0.55
C ALA A 64 30.69 -21.82 -0.20
N ARG A 65 31.18 -22.47 -1.26
CA ARG A 65 32.27 -23.47 -1.33
C ARG A 65 32.10 -24.81 -0.64
#